data_AF-A0A8J5FQK9-F1
#
_entry.id   AF-A0A8J5FQK9-F1
#
_cell.length_a   1.000
_cell.length_b   1.000
_cell.length_c   1.000
_cell.angle_alpha   90.00
_cell.angle_beta   90.00
_cell.angle_gamma   90.00
#
_symmetry.space_group_name_H-M   'P 1'
#
loop_
_entity.id
_entity.type
_entity.pdbx_description
1 polymer ?
#
loop_
_entity_poly.entity_id
_entity_poly.type
_entity_poly.pdbx_seq_one_letter_code
_entity_poly.pdbx_strand_id
1 'polypeptide(L)' 'MQLDTEATDGSYSEFKDTDLVWHHQYADPDFISCQTKELLDHLENVLANEPMVVKRCQHIVEVKAQGISKGVVAGNLL' A
#
# COMPACT_ATOMS: atom_id res chain seq x y z
N MET A 1 6.48 -13.55 -13.32
CA MET A 1 5.03 -13.69 -13.30
C MET A 1 4.49 -12.41 -12.70
N GLN A 2 3.85 -11.59 -13.52
CA GLN A 2 3.42 -10.23 -13.20
C GLN A 2 1.91 -10.32 -12.99
N LEU A 3 1.51 -10.68 -11.77
CA LEU A 3 0.11 -10.71 -11.36
C LEU A 3 -0.19 -9.35 -10.70
N ASP A 4 -1.43 -8.90 -10.79
CA ASP A 4 -2.01 -7.80 -10.01
C ASP A 4 -1.87 -6.38 -10.59
N THR A 5 -2.06 -6.23 -11.91
CA THR A 5 -2.34 -4.90 -12.52
C THR A 5 -3.73 -4.79 -13.16
N GLU A 6 -4.54 -5.86 -13.15
CA GLU A 6 -5.79 -5.93 -13.94
C GLU A 6 -7.06 -5.60 -13.14
N ALA A 7 -6.99 -5.37 -11.82
CA ALA A 7 -8.20 -5.17 -11.02
C ALA A 7 -8.76 -3.74 -11.06
N THR A 8 -7.97 -2.72 -11.43
CA THR A 8 -8.46 -1.32 -11.49
C THR A 8 -7.71 -0.54 -12.57
N ASP A 9 -8.44 -0.17 -13.63
CA ASP A 9 -7.92 0.66 -14.73
C ASP A 9 -7.41 2.01 -14.18
N GLY A 10 -6.23 2.43 -14.62
CA GLY A 10 -5.57 3.63 -14.12
C GLY A 10 -4.85 3.51 -12.76
N SER A 11 -4.85 2.33 -12.12
CA SER A 11 -4.02 2.06 -10.93
C SER A 11 -2.72 1.33 -11.27
N TYR A 12 -1.67 1.52 -10.46
CA TYR A 12 -0.42 0.76 -10.61
C TYR A 12 0.25 0.48 -9.27
N SER A 13 0.96 -0.65 -9.21
CA SER A 13 1.73 -1.06 -8.04
C SER A 13 3.22 -0.79 -8.25
N GLU A 14 3.84 -0.08 -7.32
CA GLU A 14 5.26 0.20 -7.26
C GLU A 14 5.89 -0.66 -6.16
N PHE A 15 6.86 -1.49 -6.52
CA PHE A 15 7.67 -2.25 -5.57
C PHE A 15 8.94 -1.46 -5.26
N LYS A 16 9.18 -1.21 -3.98
CA LYS A 16 10.46 -0.72 -3.44
C LYS A 16 11.18 -1.86 -2.74
N ASP A 17 12.44 -1.64 -2.37
CA ASP A 17 13.28 -2.66 -1.74
C ASP A 17 12.65 -3.31 -0.49
N THR A 18 11.78 -2.59 0.25
CA THR A 18 11.11 -3.10 1.46
C THR A 18 9.60 -2.87 1.49
N ASP A 19 9.04 -2.17 0.50
CA ASP A 19 7.69 -1.61 0.56
C ASP A 19 6.93 -1.85 -0.76
N LEU A 20 5.62 -1.99 -0.69
CA LEU A 20 4.71 -2.04 -1.85
C LEU A 20 3.77 -0.83 -1.78
N VAL A 21 3.70 -0.05 -2.86
CA VAL A 21 2.82 1.12 -2.95
C VAL A 21 1.84 0.94 -4.10
N TRP A 22 0.56 0.89 -3.81
CA TRP A 22 -0.51 0.90 -4.80
C TRP A 22 -1.04 2.32 -5.01
N HIS A 23 -0.84 2.84 -6.21
CA HIS A 23 -1.27 4.17 -6.63
C HIS A 23 -2.62 4.07 -7.32
N HIS A 24 -3.60 4.83 -6.83
CA HIS A 24 -4.98 4.82 -7.36
C HIS A 24 -5.44 6.22 -7.78
N GLN A 25 -4.51 7.13 -8.04
CA GLN A 25 -4.79 8.54 -8.34
C GLN A 25 -5.56 8.78 -9.66
N TYR A 26 -5.53 7.82 -10.60
CA TYR A 26 -6.23 7.92 -11.88
C TYR A 26 -7.39 6.93 -12.02
N ALA A 27 -7.69 6.15 -10.97
CA ALA A 27 -8.84 5.26 -10.98
C ALA A 27 -10.14 6.05 -10.72
N ASP A 28 -11.27 5.45 -11.07
CA ASP A 28 -12.59 6.06 -10.87
C ASP A 28 -12.85 6.32 -9.37
N PRO A 29 -13.09 7.58 -8.93
CA PRO A 29 -13.32 7.91 -7.52
C PRO A 29 -14.44 7.13 -6.85
N ASP A 30 -15.52 6.84 -7.59
CA ASP A 30 -16.68 6.13 -7.06
C ASP A 30 -16.34 4.65 -6.79
N PHE A 31 -15.43 4.09 -7.61
CA PHE A 31 -14.96 2.71 -7.49
C PHE A 31 -13.80 2.57 -6.48
N ILE A 32 -12.92 3.57 -6.41
CA ILE A 32 -11.75 3.62 -5.52
C ILE A 32 -12.13 3.45 -4.06
N SER A 33 -13.23 4.06 -3.62
CA SER A 33 -13.58 4.09 -2.19
C SER A 33 -13.87 2.68 -1.65
N CYS A 34 -14.66 1.90 -2.39
CA CYS A 34 -14.96 0.50 -2.11
C CYS A 34 -13.73 -0.38 -2.33
N GLN A 35 -13.04 -0.23 -3.46
CA GLN A 35 -11.88 -1.05 -3.82
C GLN A 35 -10.73 -0.89 -2.82
N THR A 36 -10.47 0.35 -2.38
CA THR A 36 -9.43 0.65 -1.39
C THR A 36 -9.77 0.00 -0.05
N LYS A 37 -11.05 0.02 0.35
CA LYS A 37 -11.48 -0.60 1.61
C LYS A 37 -11.30 -2.12 1.56
N GLU A 38 -11.76 -2.75 0.49
CA GLU A 38 -11.63 -4.21 0.32
C GLU A 38 -10.17 -4.65 0.25
N LEU A 39 -9.33 -3.90 -0.48
CA LEU A 39 -7.90 -4.15 -0.57
C LEU A 39 -7.21 -3.98 0.80
N LEU A 40 -7.57 -2.94 1.57
CA LEU A 40 -7.05 -2.73 2.92
C LEU A 40 -7.46 -3.89 3.84
N ASP A 41 -8.75 -4.23 3.90
CA ASP A 41 -9.26 -5.32 4.74
C ASP A 41 -8.58 -6.65 4.38
N HIS A 42 -8.36 -6.91 3.09
CA HIS A 42 -7.67 -8.11 2.63
C HIS A 42 -6.19 -8.14 3.03
N LEU A 43 -5.45 -7.04 2.79
CA LEU A 43 -4.03 -6.96 3.12
C LEU A 43 -3.81 -6.99 4.64
N GLU A 44 -4.65 -6.34 5.43
CA GLU A 44 -4.59 -6.40 6.89
C GLU A 44 -4.80 -7.84 7.40
N ASN A 45 -5.72 -8.60 6.80
CA ASN A 45 -5.97 -9.99 7.19
C ASN A 45 -4.82 -10.93 6.78
N VAL A 46 -4.34 -10.82 5.54
CA VAL A 46 -3.25 -11.66 5.02
C VAL A 46 -1.94 -11.38 5.77
N LEU A 47 -1.68 -10.11 6.11
CA LEU A 47 -0.46 -9.67 6.77
C LEU A 47 -0.58 -9.61 8.30
N ALA A 48 -1.71 -10.03 8.88
CA ALA A 48 -1.96 -9.94 10.33
C ALA A 48 -0.90 -10.65 11.19
N ASN A 49 -0.24 -11.66 10.63
CA ASN A 49 0.80 -12.45 11.32
C ASN A 49 2.23 -12.05 10.93
N GLU A 50 2.39 -11.13 9.98
CA GLU A 50 3.67 -10.64 9.51
C GLU A 50 4.01 -9.30 10.16
N PRO A 51 5.29 -8.94 10.33
CA PRO A 51 5.69 -7.65 10.87
C PRO A 51 5.55 -6.56 9.79
N MET A 52 4.38 -6.44 9.18
CA MET A 52 4.06 -5.48 8.13
C MET A 52 2.89 -4.58 8.56
N VAL A 53 2.92 -3.33 8.10
CA VAL A 53 1.90 -2.33 8.36
C VAL A 53 1.35 -1.86 7.02
N VAL A 54 0.04 -1.96 6.88
CA VAL A 54 -0.70 -1.39 5.77
C VAL A 54 -1.17 0.01 6.14
N LYS A 55 -0.94 0.99 5.27
CA LYS A 55 -1.31 2.38 5.49
C LYS A 55 -2.01 2.96 4.29
N ARG A 56 -3.21 3.49 4.50
CA ARG A 56 -3.91 4.34 3.53
C ARG A 56 -3.39 5.78 3.61
N CYS A 57 -3.01 6.34 2.48
CA CYS A 57 -2.66 7.75 2.32
C CYS A 57 -3.51 8.37 1.20
N GLN A 58 -3.35 9.66 0.96
CA GLN A 58 -4.08 10.34 -0.11
C GLN A 58 -3.63 9.79 -1.46
N HIS A 59 -4.54 9.13 -2.18
CA HIS A 59 -4.32 8.53 -3.51
C HIS A 59 -3.37 7.32 -3.57
N ILE A 60 -2.88 6.82 -2.42
CA ILE A 60 -2.05 5.61 -2.35
C ILE A 60 -2.44 4.69 -1.18
N VAL A 61 -2.15 3.40 -1.33
CA VAL A 61 -2.09 2.41 -0.24
C VAL A 61 -0.65 1.90 -0.18
N GLU A 62 -0.02 1.95 0.99
CA GLU A 62 1.37 1.52 1.19
C GLU A 62 1.41 0.35 2.17
N VAL A 63 2.12 -0.71 1.82
CA VAL A 63 2.47 -1.82 2.70
C VAL A 63 3.97 -1.74 2.95
N LYS A 64 4.37 -1.75 4.22
CA LYS A 64 5.77 -1.64 4.62
C LYS A 64 6.05 -2.44 5.87
N ALA A 65 7.30 -2.81 6.10
CA ALA A 65 7.68 -3.47 7.34
C ALA A 65 7.48 -2.56 8.56
N GLN A 66 7.01 -3.15 9.67
CA GLN A 66 6.80 -2.48 10.94
C GLN A 66 8.13 -1.93 11.46
N GLY A 67 8.11 -0.69 11.99
CA GLY A 67 9.32 -0.03 12.49
C GLY A 67 10.20 0.62 11.41
N ILE A 68 9.95 0.36 10.13
CA ILE A 68 10.62 1.06 9.04
C ILE A 68 9.82 2.32 8.68
N SER A 69 10.42 3.48 8.95
CA SER A 69 9.89 4.76 8.50
C SER A 69 11.00 5.78 8.33
N LYS A 70 10.79 6.74 7.44
CA LYS A 70 11.69 7.90 7.27
C LYS A 70 11.90 8.68 8.58
N GLY A 71 10.92 8.66 9.49
CA GLY A 71 11.02 9.29 10.81
C GLY A 71 11.96 8.57 11.78
N VAL A 72 12.03 7.23 11.72
CA VAL A 72 13.00 6.43 12.51
C VAL A 72 14.41 6.66 11.98
N VAL A 73 14.59 6.68 10.65
CA VAL A 73 15.89 6.98 10.03
C VAL A 73 16.34 8.41 10.36
N ALA A 74 15.44 9.39 10.29
CA ALA A 74 15.75 10.77 10.65
C ALA A 74 16.10 10.94 12.14
N GLY A 75 15.45 10.17 13.03
CA GLY A 75 15.77 10.17 14.47
C GLY A 75 17.12 9.52 14.80
N ASN A 76 17.55 8.53 14.03
CA ASN A 76 18.85 7.86 14.20
C ASN A 76 20.02 8.62 13.52
N LEU A 77 19.75 9.69 12.78
CA LEU A 77 20.76 10.53 12.12
C LEU A 77 21.16 11.78 12.94
N LEU A 78 20.52 11.98 14.10
CA LEU A 78 20.80 13.05 15.07
C LEU A 78 21.66 12.52 16.22
#